data_AF-A0AAV1K9Y4-F1
#
_entry.id   AF-A0AAV1K9Y4-F1
#
_cell.length_a   1.000
_cell.length_b   1.000
_cell.length_c   1.000
_cell.angle_alpha   90.00
_cell.angle_beta   90.00
_cell.angle_gamma   90.00
#
_symmetry.space_group_name_H-M   'P 1'
#
loop_
_entity.id
_entity.type
_entity.pdbx_description
1 polymer ?
#
loop_
_entity_poly.entity_id
_entity_poly.type
_entity_poly.pdbx_seq_one_letter_code
_entity_poly.pdbx_strand_id
1 'polypeptide(L)'
;MQAYGENKFLVLIGDNARNKQKAFQLIKLKYPHVVPLGCCAHVLNLLCQDIIKVQEITLFIMQVITIIKYFKKSQRLTSLLRKFSQGQDSTQTLKLPCVTRWGSHITSLKSLKANRSALQILAVRGDLEIARDIKDLILSDDFWTKTGECISILEPVTESIFYLESDQNRIHRTYITFKDIQVKIRFTLTDISTLSEESKQQILTSVSSRCNMAIRPIHLAAYMLDPTTQGLELTQEEEPQGMEFIYNLSQHLSLFNLMADLACYKAKENFWARRFLWSSLDSTEPIIWWKGICGSTELSKVAIRILSAPCTSAATERSFSIQGYIHNNKRNRLTTERSEKISFICYNWNLKHKHEHENIQFHEENEEENVIEAFIDEVNDYNSSDEMEPIQFVACDSVESDSD
;
A
#
# COMPACT_ATOMS: atom_id res chain seq x y z
N MET A 1 -5.24 -16.48 -18.40
CA MET A 1 -4.06 -17.22 -18.90
C MET A 1 -4.35 -17.92 -20.22
N GLN A 2 -5.32 -18.85 -20.29
CA GLN A 2 -5.67 -19.57 -21.53
C GLN A 2 -6.00 -18.66 -22.72
N ALA A 3 -6.76 -17.58 -22.51
CA ALA A 3 -7.13 -16.65 -23.59
C ALA A 3 -5.99 -15.70 -24.04
N TYR A 4 -4.97 -15.47 -23.21
CA TYR A 4 -3.98 -14.41 -23.44
C TYR A 4 -2.54 -14.92 -23.63
N GLY A 5 -2.32 -16.22 -23.38
CA GLY A 5 -1.00 -16.88 -23.37
C GLY A 5 -0.41 -16.95 -21.96
N GLU A 6 -0.07 -18.16 -21.51
CA GLU A 6 0.48 -18.41 -20.16
C GLU A 6 1.85 -17.76 -19.94
N ASN A 7 2.66 -17.66 -20.99
CA ASN A 7 3.99 -17.05 -20.98
C ASN A 7 3.96 -15.53 -20.86
N LYS A 8 2.80 -14.89 -20.73
CA LYS A 8 2.70 -13.45 -20.40
C LYS A 8 2.57 -13.20 -18.90
N PHE A 9 2.27 -14.23 -18.11
CA PHE A 9 2.05 -14.09 -16.68
C PHE A 9 3.29 -14.54 -15.92
N LEU A 10 3.75 -13.73 -14.97
CA LEU A 10 4.82 -14.09 -14.03
C LEU A 10 4.30 -14.15 -12.60
N VAL A 11 3.46 -13.19 -12.21
CA VAL A 11 2.99 -13.05 -10.83
C VAL A 11 1.47 -13.03 -10.78
N LEU A 12 0.92 -13.67 -9.76
CA LEU A 12 -0.48 -13.55 -9.38
C LEU A 12 -0.54 -12.99 -7.95
N ILE A 13 -1.26 -11.89 -7.76
CA ILE A 13 -1.41 -11.26 -6.44
C ILE A 13 -2.85 -11.35 -5.98
N GLY A 14 -3.02 -11.59 -4.69
CA GLY A 14 -4.32 -11.54 -4.04
C GLY A 14 -4.18 -11.32 -2.54
N ASP A 15 -5.33 -11.19 -1.88
CA ASP A 15 -5.38 -11.17 -0.43
C ASP A 15 -4.88 -12.50 0.17
N ASN A 16 -4.53 -12.48 1.45
CA ASN A 16 -3.98 -13.65 2.15
C ASN A 16 -5.05 -14.58 2.74
N ALA A 17 -6.30 -14.50 2.29
CA ALA A 17 -7.36 -15.36 2.80
C ALA A 17 -7.14 -16.83 2.42
N ARG A 18 -7.65 -17.75 3.26
CA ARG A 18 -7.42 -19.20 3.12
C ARG A 18 -7.91 -19.77 1.78
N ASN A 19 -9.01 -19.24 1.25
CA ASN A 19 -9.53 -19.61 -0.07
C ASN A 19 -8.58 -19.18 -1.21
N LYS A 20 -7.99 -17.98 -1.13
CA LYS A 20 -6.98 -17.52 -2.10
C LYS A 20 -5.71 -18.36 -2.03
N GLN A 21 -5.25 -18.73 -0.82
CA GLN A 21 -4.08 -19.61 -0.66
C GLN A 21 -4.28 -20.98 -1.32
N LYS A 22 -5.48 -21.57 -1.22
CA LYS A 22 -5.81 -22.81 -1.94
C LYS A 22 -5.78 -22.60 -3.46
N ALA A 23 -6.35 -21.49 -3.95
CA ALA A 23 -6.30 -21.16 -5.37
C ALA A 23 -4.86 -20.97 -5.87
N PHE A 24 -4.00 -20.33 -5.08
CA PHE A 24 -2.57 -20.18 -5.38
C PHE A 24 -1.84 -21.51 -5.52
N GLN A 25 -2.14 -22.48 -4.65
CA GLN A 25 -1.56 -23.82 -4.75
C GLN A 25 -1.98 -24.52 -6.06
N LEU A 26 -3.26 -24.47 -6.41
CA LEU A 26 -3.77 -25.06 -7.65
C LEU A 26 -3.15 -24.40 -8.89
N ILE A 27 -2.98 -23.08 -8.86
CA ILE A 27 -2.35 -22.35 -9.97
C ILE A 27 -0.87 -22.70 -10.09
N LYS A 28 -0.14 -22.80 -8.98
CA LYS A 28 1.28 -23.19 -8.99
C LYS A 28 1.48 -24.61 -9.50
N LEU A 29 0.56 -25.53 -9.21
CA LEU A 29 0.59 -26.89 -9.77
C LEU A 29 0.36 -26.91 -11.29
N LYS A 30 -0.53 -26.05 -11.79
CA LYS A 30 -0.86 -25.99 -13.22
C LYS A 30 0.14 -25.17 -14.04
N TYR A 31 0.69 -24.11 -13.46
CA TYR A 31 1.62 -23.19 -14.10
C TYR A 31 2.82 -22.94 -13.15
N PRO A 32 3.83 -23.82 -13.15
CA PRO A 32 4.95 -23.76 -12.20
C PRO A 32 5.77 -22.46 -12.26
N HIS A 33 5.77 -21.78 -13.40
CA HIS A 33 6.46 -20.50 -13.62
C HIS A 33 5.74 -19.30 -13.01
N VAL A 34 4.46 -19.43 -12.68
CA VAL A 34 3.67 -18.35 -12.07
C VAL A 34 3.89 -18.33 -10.57
N VAL A 35 4.25 -17.15 -10.05
CA VAL A 35 4.52 -16.91 -8.64
C VAL A 35 3.27 -16.33 -7.97
N PRO A 36 2.57 -17.10 -7.13
CA PRO A 36 1.52 -16.53 -6.29
C PRO A 36 2.15 -15.72 -5.16
N LEU A 37 1.73 -14.47 -5.01
CA LEU A 37 2.12 -13.57 -3.94
C LEU A 37 0.90 -13.10 -3.15
N GLY A 38 1.12 -13.00 -1.84
CA GLY A 38 0.21 -12.29 -0.95
C GLY A 38 0.38 -10.78 -1.09
N CYS A 39 -0.70 -10.03 -0.90
CA CYS A 39 -0.62 -8.57 -0.85
C CYS A 39 0.22 -8.10 0.35
N CYS A 40 1.31 -7.36 0.09
CA CYS A 40 2.21 -6.87 1.13
C CYS A 40 1.53 -5.85 2.06
N ALA A 41 0.71 -4.94 1.53
CA ALA A 41 -0.09 -4.02 2.35
C ALA A 41 -1.02 -4.78 3.30
N HIS A 42 -1.66 -5.86 2.82
CA HIS A 42 -2.47 -6.72 3.68
C HIS A 42 -1.64 -7.43 4.77
N VAL A 43 -0.40 -7.86 4.49
CA VAL A 43 0.49 -8.41 5.53
C VAL A 43 0.80 -7.38 6.61
N LEU A 44 1.07 -6.13 6.24
CA LEU A 44 1.30 -5.05 7.20
C LEU A 44 0.02 -4.72 8.00
N ASN A 45 -1.15 -4.80 7.37
CA ASN A 45 -2.43 -4.66 8.08
C ASN A 45 -2.59 -5.74 9.16
N LEU A 46 -2.23 -6.98 8.85
CA LEU A 46 -2.21 -8.07 9.81
C LEU A 46 -1.17 -7.86 10.92
N LEU A 47 0.00 -7.28 10.59
CA LEU A 47 1.00 -6.90 11.58
C LEU A 47 0.45 -5.88 12.58
N CYS A 48 -0.23 -4.82 12.11
CA CYS A 48 -0.89 -3.86 12.99
C CYS A 48 -1.90 -4.56 13.92
N GLN A 49 -2.69 -5.50 13.39
CA GLN A 49 -3.66 -6.24 14.20
C GLN A 49 -2.99 -7.11 15.26
N ASP A 50 -1.88 -7.76 14.95
CA ASP A 50 -1.15 -8.59 15.91
C ASP A 50 -0.56 -7.74 17.04
N ILE A 51 0.00 -6.56 16.70
CA ILE A 51 0.47 -5.58 17.69
C ILE A 51 -0.68 -5.12 18.60
N ILE A 52 -1.83 -4.77 18.01
CA ILE A 52 -3.01 -4.32 18.77
C ILE A 52 -3.52 -5.41 19.72
N LYS A 53 -3.43 -6.69 19.33
CA LYS A 53 -3.86 -7.85 20.12
C LYS A 53 -2.97 -8.17 21.31
N VAL A 54 -1.77 -7.58 21.41
CA VAL A 54 -0.94 -7.70 22.61
C VAL A 54 -1.74 -7.18 23.79
N GLN A 55 -1.83 -7.97 24.87
CA GLN A 55 -2.81 -7.75 25.93
C GLN A 55 -2.71 -6.35 26.55
N GLU A 56 -1.50 -5.87 26.85
CA GLU A 56 -1.29 -4.53 27.40
C GLU A 56 -1.73 -3.41 26.45
N ILE A 57 -1.50 -3.59 25.14
CA ILE A 57 -1.91 -2.63 24.11
C ILE A 57 -3.42 -2.68 23.93
N THR A 58 -4.03 -3.87 23.90
CA THR A 58 -5.49 -4.04 23.83
C THR A 58 -6.18 -3.33 24.99
N LEU A 59 -5.74 -3.57 26.23
CA LEU A 59 -6.32 -2.96 27.42
C LEU A 59 -6.19 -1.43 27.39
N PHE A 60 -5.04 -0.92 26.95
CA PHE A 60 -4.81 0.51 26.80
C PHE A 60 -5.71 1.14 25.71
N ILE A 61 -5.84 0.49 24.55
CA ILE A 61 -6.76 0.93 23.50
C ILE A 61 -8.21 0.95 23.99
N MET A 62 -8.63 0.02 24.85
CA MET A 62 -9.96 0.05 25.47
C MET A 62 -10.17 1.27 26.38
N GLN A 63 -9.14 1.71 27.12
CA GLN A 63 -9.19 2.96 27.91
C GLN A 63 -9.35 4.17 26.98
N VAL A 64 -8.55 4.25 25.92
CA VAL A 64 -8.64 5.30 24.89
C VAL A 64 -10.05 5.37 24.28
N ILE A 65 -10.61 4.23 23.87
CA ILE A 65 -11.96 4.15 23.32
C ILE A 65 -13.00 4.61 24.33
N THR A 66 -12.84 4.27 25.61
CA THR A 66 -13.75 4.68 26.68
C THR A 66 -13.78 6.20 26.83
N ILE A 67 -12.61 6.85 26.85
CA ILE A 67 -12.51 8.31 26.88
C ILE A 67 -13.19 8.93 25.66
N ILE A 68 -12.85 8.45 24.45
CA ILE A 68 -13.42 9.03 23.22
C ILE A 68 -14.94 8.87 23.19
N LYS A 69 -15.47 7.70 23.55
CA LYS A 69 -16.93 7.47 23.63
C LYS A 69 -17.59 8.38 24.65
N TYR A 70 -16.95 8.62 25.79
CA TYR A 70 -17.47 9.49 26.83
C TYR A 70 -17.69 10.92 26.31
N PHE A 71 -16.69 11.52 25.66
CA PHE A 71 -16.80 12.87 25.12
C PHE A 71 -17.75 12.95 23.93
N LYS A 72 -17.74 11.97 23.02
CA LYS A 72 -18.63 11.95 21.84
C LYS A 72 -20.10 11.73 22.18
N LYS A 73 -20.41 11.13 23.35
CA LYS A 73 -21.80 10.94 23.81
C LYS A 73 -22.49 12.26 24.15
N SER A 74 -21.73 13.28 24.60
CA SER A 74 -22.28 14.57 25.01
C SER A 74 -22.02 15.65 23.96
N GLN A 75 -23.09 16.17 23.37
CA GLN A 75 -23.01 17.29 22.41
C GLN A 75 -22.38 18.53 23.06
N ARG A 76 -22.69 18.79 24.34
CA ARG A 76 -22.07 19.88 25.11
C ARG A 76 -20.56 19.67 25.21
N LEU A 77 -20.09 18.50 25.65
CA LEU A 77 -18.65 18.23 25.78
C LEU A 77 -17.94 18.27 24.42
N THR A 78 -18.54 17.72 23.38
CA THR A 78 -17.99 17.77 22.01
C THR A 78 -17.85 19.21 21.51
N SER A 79 -18.88 20.05 21.74
CA SER A 79 -18.84 21.46 21.34
C SER A 79 -17.78 22.26 22.11
N LEU A 80 -17.62 21.99 23.42
CA LEU A 80 -16.62 22.64 24.25
C LEU A 80 -15.21 22.20 23.85
N LEU A 81 -15.01 20.91 23.61
CA LEU A 81 -13.74 20.37 23.11
C LEU A 81 -13.35 21.05 21.80
N ARG A 82 -14.27 21.19 20.83
CA ARG A 82 -14.01 21.89 19.57
C ARG A 82 -13.59 23.36 19.79
N LYS A 83 -14.22 24.07 20.73
CA LYS A 83 -13.87 25.46 21.06
C LYS A 83 -12.45 25.57 21.64
N PHE A 84 -12.06 24.66 22.52
CA PHE A 84 -10.73 24.69 23.13
C PHE A 84 -9.63 24.22 22.18
N SER A 85 -9.94 23.31 21.25
CA SER A 85 -8.98 22.83 20.24
C SER A 85 -8.73 23.86 19.12
N GLN A 86 -9.72 24.70 18.79
CA GLN A 86 -9.57 25.79 17.79
C GLN A 86 -8.58 26.89 18.21
N GLY A 87 -8.34 27.07 19.51
CA GLY A 87 -7.32 28.01 20.00
C GLY A 87 -5.88 27.50 19.91
N GLN A 88 -5.68 26.26 19.48
CA GLN A 88 -4.37 25.59 19.38
C GLN A 88 -4.21 24.84 18.06
N ASP A 89 -4.19 25.51 16.90
CA ASP A 89 -3.81 25.00 15.56
C ASP A 89 -4.33 23.60 15.13
N SER A 90 -5.31 23.04 15.84
CA SER A 90 -5.76 21.65 15.73
C SER A 90 -7.26 21.65 15.52
N THR A 91 -7.66 21.57 14.25
CA THR A 91 -9.05 21.40 13.83
C THR A 91 -9.54 19.94 13.96
N GLN A 92 -8.71 19.02 14.46
CA GLN A 92 -9.02 17.61 14.50
C GLN A 92 -9.99 17.25 15.64
N THR A 93 -11.19 16.80 15.28
CA THR A 93 -12.15 16.19 16.21
C THR A 93 -11.69 14.80 16.66
N LEU A 94 -12.12 14.35 17.85
CA LEU A 94 -11.88 12.98 18.31
C LEU A 94 -12.47 11.94 17.33
N LYS A 95 -11.62 11.02 16.87
CA LYS A 95 -11.98 9.95 15.92
C LYS A 95 -12.05 8.62 16.66
N LEU A 96 -13.15 7.89 16.48
CA LEU A 96 -13.28 6.53 17.02
C LEU A 96 -12.62 5.54 16.07
N PRO A 97 -11.93 4.51 16.59
CA PRO A 97 -11.40 3.47 15.74
C PRO A 97 -12.54 2.61 15.18
N CYS A 98 -12.43 2.30 13.90
CA CYS A 98 -13.21 1.29 13.21
C CYS A 98 -12.45 -0.04 13.32
N VAL A 99 -13.05 -1.02 14.01
CA VAL A 99 -12.42 -2.32 14.31
C VAL A 99 -11.92 -3.05 13.04
N THR A 100 -12.56 -2.80 11.89
CA THR A 100 -12.22 -3.43 10.62
C THR A 100 -11.14 -2.69 9.81
N ARG A 101 -10.72 -1.49 10.22
CA ARG A 101 -9.72 -0.67 9.52
C ARG A 101 -8.58 -0.29 10.46
N TRP A 102 -7.42 -0.91 10.26
CA TRP A 102 -6.21 -0.73 11.08
C TRP A 102 -5.80 0.75 11.25
N GLY A 103 -5.86 1.56 10.18
CA GLY A 103 -5.47 2.98 10.20
C GLY A 103 -6.34 3.84 11.10
N SER A 104 -7.53 3.35 11.48
CA SER A 104 -8.41 4.06 12.40
C SER A 104 -7.91 4.05 13.85
N HIS A 105 -7.15 3.04 14.27
CA HIS A 105 -6.58 2.97 15.64
C HIS A 105 -5.50 4.02 15.84
N ILE A 106 -4.55 4.13 14.91
CA ILE A 106 -3.54 5.18 14.96
C ILE A 106 -4.16 6.56 14.78
N THR A 107 -5.14 6.71 13.89
CA THR A 107 -5.88 7.97 13.73
C THR A 107 -6.62 8.36 15.02
N SER A 108 -7.21 7.39 15.71
CA SER A 108 -7.85 7.58 17.02
C SER A 108 -6.83 8.08 18.06
N LEU A 109 -5.69 7.41 18.19
CA LEU A 109 -4.61 7.79 19.12
C LEU A 109 -4.04 9.18 18.82
N LYS A 110 -3.75 9.48 17.54
CA LYS A 110 -3.28 10.80 17.10
C LYS A 110 -4.33 11.89 17.39
N SER A 111 -5.61 11.63 17.10
CA SER A 111 -6.68 12.58 17.41
C SER A 111 -6.82 12.82 18.92
N LEU A 112 -6.64 11.80 19.75
CA LEU A 112 -6.65 11.94 21.21
C LEU A 112 -5.47 12.80 21.68
N LYS A 113 -4.26 12.51 21.21
CA LYS A 113 -3.03 13.24 21.55
C LYS A 113 -3.11 14.71 21.14
N ALA A 114 -3.64 15.00 19.95
CA ALA A 114 -3.86 16.36 19.47
C ALA A 114 -4.83 17.16 20.36
N ASN A 115 -5.78 16.49 21.02
CA ASN A 115 -6.76 17.12 21.92
C ASN A 115 -6.36 17.04 23.40
N ARG A 116 -5.12 16.66 23.76
CA ARG A 116 -4.65 16.50 25.15
C ARG A 116 -4.93 17.73 26.00
N SER A 117 -4.47 18.91 25.56
CA SER A 117 -4.62 20.17 26.29
C SER A 117 -6.08 20.53 26.55
N ALA A 118 -6.91 20.45 25.50
CA ALA A 118 -8.36 20.69 25.59
C ALA A 118 -9.05 19.72 26.57
N LEU A 119 -8.69 18.43 26.54
CA LEU A 119 -9.23 17.42 27.45
C LEU A 119 -8.85 17.71 28.91
N GLN A 120 -7.60 18.09 29.16
CA GLN A 120 -7.11 18.43 30.51
C GLN A 120 -7.80 19.70 31.05
N ILE A 121 -7.98 20.73 30.23
CA ILE A 121 -8.74 21.94 30.60
C ILE A 121 -10.18 21.58 31.00
N LEU A 122 -10.84 20.72 30.21
CA LEU A 122 -12.20 20.28 30.52
C LEU A 122 -12.27 19.46 31.81
N ALA A 123 -11.29 18.60 32.07
CA ALA A 123 -11.21 17.76 33.27
C ALA A 123 -11.11 18.59 34.57
N VAL A 124 -10.37 19.70 34.53
CA VAL A 124 -10.15 20.60 35.69
C VAL A 124 -11.28 21.60 35.88
N ARG A 125 -12.09 21.85 34.84
CA ARG A 125 -13.19 22.83 34.89
C ARG A 125 -14.24 22.45 35.93
N GLY A 126 -14.53 23.37 36.85
CA GLY A 126 -15.46 23.14 37.97
C GLY A 126 -16.95 23.09 37.59
N ASP A 127 -17.32 23.63 36.43
CA ASP A 127 -18.70 23.67 35.90
C ASP A 127 -19.08 22.42 35.08
N LEU A 128 -18.19 21.42 34.99
CA LEU A 128 -18.40 20.18 34.27
C LEU A 128 -18.22 18.96 35.17
N GLU A 129 -19.28 18.17 35.30
CA GLU A 129 -19.23 16.87 35.96
C GLU A 129 -18.68 15.81 35.00
N ILE A 130 -17.35 15.70 34.95
CA ILE A 130 -16.67 14.58 34.29
C ILE A 130 -16.46 13.45 35.29
N ALA A 131 -16.71 12.21 34.88
CA ALA A 131 -16.54 11.03 35.70
C ALA A 131 -15.09 10.91 36.23
N ARG A 132 -14.94 10.49 37.50
CA ARG A 132 -13.63 10.51 38.19
C ARG A 132 -12.58 9.64 37.50
N ASP A 133 -12.97 8.44 37.10
CA ASP A 133 -12.15 7.50 36.33
C ASP A 133 -11.63 8.11 35.02
N ILE A 134 -12.45 8.88 34.31
CA ILE A 134 -12.05 9.58 33.09
C ILE A 134 -11.09 10.75 33.40
N LYS A 135 -11.34 11.50 34.48
CA LYS A 135 -10.43 12.58 34.92
C LYS A 135 -9.05 12.02 35.28
N ASP A 136 -9.01 10.93 36.05
CA ASP A 136 -7.77 10.31 36.50
C ASP A 136 -6.91 9.85 35.31
N LEU A 137 -7.54 9.27 34.28
CA LEU A 137 -6.83 8.89 33.05
C LEU A 137 -6.31 10.11 32.27
N ILE A 138 -7.13 11.15 32.08
CA ILE A 138 -6.77 12.34 31.28
C ILE A 138 -5.68 13.18 31.97
N LEU A 139 -5.63 13.16 33.30
CA LEU A 139 -4.63 13.90 34.08
C LEU A 139 -3.36 13.09 34.34
N SER A 140 -3.35 11.79 34.03
CA SER A 140 -2.19 10.92 34.21
C SER A 140 -1.13 11.15 33.12
N ASP A 141 0.09 11.47 33.52
CA ASP A 141 1.22 11.57 32.59
C ASP A 141 1.61 10.21 32.01
N ASP A 142 1.50 9.13 32.78
CA ASP A 142 1.75 7.76 32.31
C ASP A 142 0.83 7.38 31.14
N PHE A 143 -0.46 7.76 31.23
CA PHE A 143 -1.43 7.54 30.16
C PHE A 143 -1.01 8.23 28.85
N TRP A 144 -0.51 9.47 28.93
CA TRP A 144 -0.06 10.22 27.75
C TRP A 144 1.28 9.74 27.21
N THR A 145 2.20 9.31 28.07
CA THR A 145 3.44 8.64 27.68
C THR A 145 3.11 7.37 26.90
N LYS A 146 2.23 6.51 27.44
CA LYS A 146 1.77 5.29 26.77
C LYS A 146 1.04 5.57 25.45
N THR A 147 0.27 6.67 25.39
CA THR A 147 -0.34 7.13 24.12
C THR A 147 0.72 7.44 23.07
N GLY A 148 1.77 8.16 23.45
CA GLY A 148 2.89 8.50 22.57
C GLY A 148 3.64 7.28 22.10
N GLU A 149 4.02 6.40 23.02
CA GLU A 149 4.73 5.15 22.74
C GLU A 149 3.93 4.23 21.80
N CYS A 150 2.62 4.06 22.01
CA CYS A 150 1.76 3.27 21.11
C CYS A 150 1.72 3.84 19.68
N ILE A 151 1.70 5.18 19.54
CA ILE A 151 1.77 5.83 18.23
C ILE A 151 3.11 5.50 17.56
N SER A 152 4.22 5.65 18.29
CA SER A 152 5.56 5.38 17.75
C SER A 152 5.75 3.93 17.27
N ILE A 153 5.09 2.95 17.89
CA ILE A 153 5.12 1.55 17.44
C ILE A 153 4.34 1.36 16.13
N LEU A 154 3.16 1.96 16.02
CA LEU A 154 2.22 1.72 14.90
C LEU A 154 2.51 2.60 13.68
N GLU A 155 3.16 3.74 13.86
CA GLU A 155 3.42 4.73 12.82
C GLU A 155 4.31 4.19 11.67
N PRO A 156 5.46 3.52 11.92
CA PRO A 156 6.28 2.96 10.85
C PRO A 156 5.53 1.97 9.97
N VAL A 157 4.63 1.18 10.55
CA VAL A 157 3.80 0.22 9.81
C VAL A 157 2.78 0.97 8.95
N THR A 158 2.17 2.01 9.51
CA THR A 158 1.16 2.83 8.84
C THR A 158 1.71 3.57 7.63
N GLU A 159 2.85 4.23 7.79
CA GLU A 159 3.56 4.91 6.70
C GLU A 159 3.91 3.95 5.56
N SER A 160 4.37 2.75 5.92
CA SER A 160 4.73 1.71 4.95
C SER A 160 3.51 1.18 4.19
N ILE A 161 2.35 1.06 4.83
CA ILE A 161 1.11 0.68 4.15
C ILE A 161 0.71 1.77 3.14
N PHE A 162 0.69 3.04 3.54
CA PHE A 162 0.39 4.14 2.63
C PHE A 162 1.34 4.17 1.43
N TYR A 163 2.63 3.96 1.67
CA TYR A 163 3.62 3.85 0.60
C TYR A 163 3.30 2.68 -0.36
N LEU A 164 3.00 1.49 0.17
CA LEU A 164 2.71 0.30 -0.64
C LEU A 164 1.34 0.35 -1.33
N GLU A 165 0.39 1.12 -0.84
CA GLU A 165 -0.91 1.33 -1.48
C GLU A 165 -0.87 2.44 -2.55
N SER A 166 0.14 3.31 -2.50
CA SER A 166 0.37 4.37 -3.49
C SER A 166 0.72 3.83 -4.88
N ASP A 167 0.55 4.67 -5.90
CA ASP A 167 0.94 4.36 -7.29
C ASP A 167 2.45 4.30 -7.52
N GLN A 168 3.24 4.75 -6.54
CA GLN A 168 4.70 4.69 -6.57
C GLN A 168 5.24 3.39 -5.96
N ASN A 169 4.37 2.47 -5.53
CA ASN A 169 4.83 1.17 -5.05
C ASN A 169 5.62 0.44 -6.15
N ARG A 170 6.74 -0.15 -5.78
CA ARG A 170 7.56 -0.97 -6.68
C ARG A 170 8.08 -2.16 -5.89
N ILE A 171 8.08 -3.33 -6.53
CA ILE A 171 8.47 -4.58 -5.87
C ILE A 171 9.91 -4.56 -5.33
N HIS A 172 10.83 -3.87 -6.01
CA HIS A 172 12.22 -3.75 -5.55
C HIS A 172 12.34 -3.01 -4.20
N ARG A 173 11.43 -2.10 -3.87
CA ARG A 173 11.43 -1.39 -2.57
C ARG A 173 10.81 -2.21 -1.45
N THR A 174 10.06 -3.27 -1.78
CA THR A 174 9.31 -4.03 -0.77
C THR A 174 10.23 -4.68 0.27
N TYR A 175 11.38 -5.23 -0.15
CA TYR A 175 12.34 -5.82 0.78
C TYR A 175 12.83 -4.80 1.82
N ILE A 176 13.33 -3.65 1.36
CA ILE A 176 13.87 -2.62 2.25
C ILE A 176 12.78 -2.02 3.14
N THR A 177 11.55 -1.82 2.64
CA THR A 177 10.42 -1.35 3.46
C THR A 177 10.16 -2.28 4.66
N PHE A 178 10.14 -3.60 4.47
CA PHE A 178 9.94 -4.54 5.58
C PHE A 178 11.15 -4.62 6.52
N LYS A 179 12.36 -4.42 6.01
CA LYS A 179 13.58 -4.35 6.83
C LYS A 179 13.61 -3.08 7.67
N ASP A 180 13.23 -1.94 7.10
CA ASP A 180 13.11 -0.66 7.79
C ASP A 180 12.08 -0.73 8.92
N ILE A 181 10.93 -1.38 8.70
CA ILE A 181 9.94 -1.62 9.75
C ILE A 181 10.56 -2.42 10.91
N GLN A 182 11.29 -3.51 10.60
CA GLN A 182 11.95 -4.32 11.63
C GLN A 182 12.92 -3.49 12.46
N VAL A 183 13.77 -2.71 11.80
CA VAL A 183 14.77 -1.87 12.49
C VAL A 183 14.10 -0.77 13.31
N LYS A 184 13.15 -0.02 12.72
CA LYS A 184 12.42 1.06 13.37
C LYS A 184 11.68 0.56 14.61
N ILE A 185 10.87 -0.50 14.49
CA ILE A 185 10.13 -1.04 15.64
C ILE A 185 11.10 -1.56 16.70
N ARG A 186 12.15 -2.30 16.32
CA ARG A 186 13.14 -2.79 17.28
C ARG A 186 13.76 -1.67 18.09
N PHE A 187 14.16 -0.58 17.43
CA PHE A 187 14.70 0.60 18.09
C PHE A 187 13.65 1.32 18.95
N THR A 188 12.42 1.50 18.46
CA THR A 188 11.35 2.10 19.27
C THR A 188 11.08 1.30 20.55
N LEU A 189 11.14 -0.03 20.50
CA LEU A 189 10.92 -0.89 21.68
C LEU A 189 12.04 -0.81 22.73
N THR A 190 13.26 -0.39 22.37
CA THR A 190 14.33 -0.18 23.37
C THR A 190 14.07 1.05 24.23
N ASP A 191 13.43 2.08 23.66
CA ASP A 191 13.16 3.34 24.34
C ASP A 191 11.83 3.33 25.12
N ILE A 192 10.97 2.34 24.85
CA ILE A 192 9.66 2.20 25.49
C ILE A 192 9.79 1.71 26.92
N SER A 193 9.15 2.45 27.83
CA SER A 193 9.13 2.17 29.27
C SER A 193 7.81 1.60 29.77
N THR A 194 6.69 1.84 29.08
CA THR A 194 5.34 1.48 29.58
C THR A 194 4.86 0.07 29.24
N LEU A 195 5.68 -0.70 28.51
CA LEU A 195 5.40 -2.09 28.12
C LEU A 195 6.36 -3.07 28.80
N SER A 196 5.84 -4.22 29.21
CA SER A 196 6.68 -5.32 29.72
C SER A 196 7.59 -5.90 28.64
N GLU A 197 8.71 -6.51 29.05
CA GLU A 197 9.61 -7.22 28.15
C GLU A 197 8.93 -8.39 27.43
N GLU A 198 7.94 -9.03 28.07
CA GLU A 198 7.13 -10.08 27.45
C GLU A 198 6.31 -9.52 26.26
N SER A 199 5.63 -8.38 26.46
CA SER A 199 4.89 -7.69 25.41
C SER A 199 5.81 -7.23 24.28
N LYS A 200 6.99 -6.68 24.60
CA LYS A 200 7.99 -6.28 23.58
C LYS A 200 8.42 -7.47 22.74
N GLN A 201 8.70 -8.62 23.37
CA GLN A 201 9.10 -9.83 22.66
C GLN A 201 7.99 -10.41 21.78
N GLN A 202 6.72 -10.33 22.22
CA GLN A 202 5.56 -10.70 21.39
C GLN A 202 5.45 -9.81 20.14
N ILE A 203 5.68 -8.50 20.27
CA ILE A 203 5.69 -7.57 19.13
C ILE A 203 6.81 -7.95 18.16
N LEU A 204 8.04 -8.12 18.63
CA LEU A 204 9.18 -8.51 17.79
C LEU A 204 8.94 -9.82 17.05
N THR A 205 8.36 -10.82 17.74
CA THR A 205 8.00 -12.11 17.14
C THR A 205 6.96 -11.93 16.03
N SER A 206 5.95 -11.09 16.26
CA SER A 206 4.91 -10.77 15.27
C SER A 206 5.50 -10.08 14.04
N VAL A 207 6.40 -9.11 14.23
CA VAL A 207 7.11 -8.42 13.14
C VAL A 207 7.90 -9.43 12.31
N SER A 208 8.75 -10.25 12.91
CA SER A 208 9.57 -11.23 12.19
C SER A 208 8.70 -12.25 11.44
N SER A 209 7.64 -12.76 12.08
CA SER A 209 6.70 -13.70 11.45
C SER A 209 6.03 -13.09 10.20
N ARG A 210 5.60 -11.83 10.28
CA ARG A 210 4.95 -11.12 9.17
C ARG A 210 5.93 -10.76 8.06
N CYS A 211 7.17 -10.40 8.39
CA CYS A 211 8.21 -10.18 7.40
C CYS A 211 8.52 -11.46 6.61
N ASN A 212 8.68 -12.60 7.30
CA ASN A 212 8.84 -13.91 6.67
C ASN A 212 7.61 -14.34 5.87
N MET A 213 6.42 -13.85 6.22
CA MET A 213 5.20 -14.08 5.45
C MET A 213 5.10 -13.22 4.18
N ALA A 214 5.67 -12.01 4.16
CA ALA A 214 5.62 -11.11 3.00
C ALA A 214 6.76 -11.38 2.01
N ILE A 215 7.99 -11.44 2.50
CA ILE A 215 9.18 -11.48 1.66
C ILE A 215 9.34 -12.88 1.06
N ARG A 216 9.65 -12.90 -0.23
CA ARG A 216 9.73 -14.10 -1.08
C ARG A 216 10.91 -13.92 -2.02
N PRO A 217 11.44 -14.99 -2.62
CA PRO A 217 12.61 -14.91 -3.50
C PRO A 217 12.51 -13.87 -4.62
N ILE A 218 11.31 -13.63 -5.16
CA ILE A 218 11.08 -12.57 -6.17
C ILE A 218 11.36 -11.15 -5.64
N HIS A 219 11.07 -10.86 -4.37
CA HIS A 219 11.36 -9.57 -3.75
C HIS A 219 12.87 -9.37 -3.58
N LEU A 220 13.58 -10.44 -3.22
CA LEU A 220 15.04 -10.45 -3.10
C LEU A 220 15.67 -10.25 -4.48
N ALA A 221 15.21 -11.00 -5.49
CA ALA A 221 15.62 -10.85 -6.88
C ALA A 221 15.35 -9.43 -7.41
N ALA A 222 14.18 -8.86 -7.11
CA ALA A 222 13.85 -7.48 -7.49
C ALA A 222 14.82 -6.47 -6.87
N TYR A 223 15.18 -6.64 -5.59
CA TYR A 223 16.15 -5.80 -4.91
C TYR A 223 17.57 -5.99 -5.46
N MET A 224 17.95 -7.19 -5.89
CA MET A 224 19.23 -7.43 -6.58
C MET A 224 19.29 -6.75 -7.95
N LEU A 225 18.17 -6.74 -8.67
CA LEU A 225 18.07 -6.18 -10.02
C LEU A 225 17.76 -4.69 -10.02
N ASP A 226 17.62 -4.05 -8.86
CA ASP A 226 17.63 -2.60 -8.77
C ASP A 226 19.06 -2.08 -8.93
N PRO A 227 19.35 -1.26 -9.97
CA PRO A 227 20.70 -0.72 -10.20
C PRO A 227 21.21 0.18 -9.07
N THR A 228 20.32 0.77 -8.27
CA THR A 228 20.70 1.64 -7.15
C THR A 228 21.20 0.85 -5.94
N THR A 229 20.66 -0.34 -5.71
CA THR A 229 20.93 -1.12 -4.49
C THR A 229 21.74 -2.37 -4.76
N GLN A 230 21.62 -2.99 -5.94
CA GLN A 230 22.31 -4.21 -6.38
C GLN A 230 22.32 -5.37 -5.35
N GLY A 231 21.33 -5.40 -4.45
CA GLY A 231 21.25 -6.37 -3.37
C GLY A 231 22.23 -6.17 -2.21
N LEU A 232 22.83 -4.99 -2.03
CA LEU A 232 23.86 -4.70 -1.01
C LEU A 232 23.45 -5.04 0.43
N GLU A 233 22.15 -5.00 0.72
CA GLU A 233 21.59 -5.22 2.05
C GLU A 233 21.00 -6.62 2.28
N LEU A 234 21.18 -7.53 1.32
CA LEU A 234 20.77 -8.93 1.47
C LEU A 234 21.74 -9.67 2.37
N THR A 235 21.20 -10.55 3.21
CA THR A 235 22.01 -11.46 4.01
C THR A 235 22.60 -12.59 3.16
N GLN A 236 23.61 -13.29 3.70
CA GLN A 236 24.21 -14.47 3.06
C GLN A 236 23.21 -15.60 2.79
N GLU A 237 22.10 -15.65 3.54
CA GLU A 237 21.04 -16.64 3.34
C GLU A 237 20.00 -16.20 2.30
N GLU A 238 19.77 -14.90 2.15
CA GLU A 238 18.79 -14.33 1.23
C GLU A 238 19.33 -14.18 -0.20
N GLU A 239 20.60 -13.81 -0.34
CA GLU A 239 21.22 -13.59 -1.64
C GLU A 239 21.14 -14.83 -2.56
N PRO A 240 21.45 -16.06 -2.09
CA PRO A 240 21.29 -17.26 -2.90
C PRO A 240 19.84 -17.51 -3.34
N GLN A 241 18.86 -17.19 -2.48
CA GLN A 241 17.43 -17.38 -2.82
C GLN A 241 17.01 -16.43 -3.95
N GLY A 242 17.48 -15.18 -3.92
CA GLY A 242 17.27 -14.22 -5.00
C GLY A 242 17.91 -14.68 -6.32
N MET A 243 19.16 -15.16 -6.26
CA MET A 243 19.85 -15.69 -7.44
C MET A 243 19.19 -16.94 -8.01
N GLU A 244 18.77 -17.87 -7.16
CA GLU A 244 18.07 -19.09 -7.56
C GLU A 244 16.75 -18.76 -8.28
N PHE A 245 16.02 -17.76 -7.80
CA PHE A 245 14.82 -17.28 -8.47
C PHE A 245 15.10 -16.73 -9.86
N ILE A 246 16.16 -15.91 -10.00
CA ILE A 246 16.60 -15.34 -11.27
C ILE A 246 17.02 -16.47 -12.25
N TYR A 247 17.76 -17.45 -11.75
CA TYR A 247 18.18 -18.62 -12.52
C TYR A 247 16.98 -19.44 -13.03
N ASN A 248 16.04 -19.78 -12.15
CA ASN A 248 14.86 -20.56 -12.55
C ASN A 248 14.01 -19.83 -13.59
N LEU A 249 13.87 -18.51 -13.47
CA LEU A 249 13.18 -17.69 -14.46
C LEU A 249 13.95 -17.61 -15.78
N SER A 250 15.29 -17.57 -15.75
CA SER A 250 16.11 -17.57 -16.97
C SER A 250 15.98 -18.88 -17.74
N GLN A 251 15.93 -20.03 -17.03
CA GLN A 251 15.69 -21.33 -17.65
C GLN A 251 14.33 -21.38 -18.33
N HIS A 252 13.28 -20.88 -17.67
CA HIS A 252 11.94 -20.79 -18.26
C HIS A 252 11.90 -19.91 -19.51
N LEU A 253 12.72 -18.85 -19.57
CA LEU A 253 12.84 -17.96 -20.73
C LEU A 253 13.90 -18.42 -21.76
N SER A 254 14.54 -19.57 -21.55
CA SER A 254 15.62 -20.11 -22.39
C SER A 254 16.81 -19.15 -22.55
N LEU A 255 17.22 -18.48 -21.45
CA LEU A 255 18.36 -17.55 -21.39
C LEU A 255 19.56 -18.21 -20.70
N PHE A 256 20.49 -18.76 -21.48
CA PHE A 256 21.53 -19.67 -20.99
C PHE A 256 22.74 -18.98 -20.35
N ASN A 257 23.08 -17.74 -20.73
CA ASN A 257 24.26 -17.02 -20.24
C ASN A 257 23.94 -15.98 -19.16
N LEU A 258 22.70 -15.96 -18.67
CA LEU A 258 22.20 -14.90 -17.79
C LEU A 258 22.93 -14.84 -16.44
N MET A 259 23.39 -15.96 -15.89
CA MET A 259 24.07 -15.97 -14.59
C MET A 259 25.47 -15.36 -14.68
N ALA A 260 26.18 -15.54 -15.80
CA ALA A 260 27.45 -14.86 -16.04
C ALA A 260 27.22 -13.35 -16.18
N ASP A 261 26.17 -12.94 -16.91
CA ASP A 261 25.79 -11.53 -17.05
C ASP A 261 25.41 -10.91 -15.68
N LEU A 262 24.65 -11.63 -14.85
CA LEU A 262 24.32 -11.21 -13.47
C LEU A 262 25.58 -11.04 -12.61
N ALA A 263 26.53 -11.96 -12.70
CA ALA A 263 27.79 -11.87 -11.97
C ALA A 263 28.58 -10.61 -12.38
N CYS A 264 28.73 -10.37 -13.69
CA CYS A 264 29.38 -9.17 -14.19
C CYS A 264 28.64 -7.88 -13.82
N TYR A 265 27.29 -7.90 -13.79
CA TYR A 265 26.47 -6.78 -13.34
C TYR A 265 26.76 -6.42 -11.89
N LYS A 266 26.79 -7.41 -10.99
CA LYS A 266 27.11 -7.20 -9.58
C LYS A 266 28.54 -6.74 -9.37
N ALA A 267 29.49 -7.31 -10.12
CA ALA A 267 30.91 -6.94 -10.05
C ALA A 267 31.25 -5.62 -10.77
N LYS A 268 30.31 -5.05 -11.54
CA LYS A 268 30.54 -3.90 -12.43
C LYS A 268 31.69 -4.15 -13.41
N GLU A 269 31.71 -5.34 -14.00
CA GLU A 269 32.73 -5.79 -14.95
C GLU A 269 32.21 -5.78 -16.40
N ASN A 270 33.12 -5.83 -17.37
CA ASN A 270 32.82 -5.92 -18.79
C ASN A 270 31.91 -4.76 -19.26
N PHE A 271 30.74 -5.08 -19.84
CA PHE A 271 29.74 -4.09 -20.23
C PHE A 271 29.34 -3.16 -19.08
N TRP A 272 29.24 -3.71 -17.86
CA TRP A 272 28.79 -3.03 -16.64
C TRP A 272 29.85 -2.10 -16.04
N ALA A 273 31.11 -2.16 -16.49
CA ALA A 273 32.17 -1.23 -16.04
C ALA A 273 32.01 0.20 -16.59
N ARG A 274 31.15 0.40 -17.58
CA ARG A 274 30.92 1.68 -18.25
C ARG A 274 30.21 2.66 -17.31
N ARG A 275 30.92 3.70 -16.87
CA ARG A 275 30.43 4.67 -15.86
C ARG A 275 29.12 5.36 -16.24
N PHE A 276 28.92 5.68 -17.52
CA PHE A 276 27.70 6.36 -17.99
C PHE A 276 26.42 5.54 -17.76
N LEU A 277 26.52 4.21 -17.64
CA LEU A 277 25.35 3.38 -17.32
C LEU A 277 24.79 3.73 -15.94
N TRP A 278 25.63 4.22 -15.03
CA TRP A 278 25.26 4.44 -13.63
C TRP A 278 25.04 5.92 -13.28
N SER A 279 25.23 6.84 -14.23
CA SER A 279 25.12 8.27 -13.95
C SER A 279 23.68 8.76 -13.85
N SER A 280 22.70 8.02 -14.38
CA SER A 280 21.29 8.43 -14.40
C SER A 280 20.42 7.76 -13.33
N LEU A 281 21.03 7.05 -12.37
CA LEU A 281 20.29 6.26 -11.38
C LEU A 281 19.38 7.11 -10.49
N ASP A 282 19.82 8.32 -10.13
CA ASP A 282 19.05 9.23 -9.26
C ASP A 282 17.83 9.85 -9.97
N SER A 283 17.79 9.79 -11.30
CA SER A 283 16.77 10.44 -12.14
C SER A 283 15.92 9.46 -12.95
N THR A 284 16.18 8.14 -12.84
CA THR A 284 15.53 7.12 -13.66
C THR A 284 14.99 5.98 -12.80
N GLU A 285 13.73 5.60 -12.98
CA GLU A 285 13.20 4.39 -12.33
C GLU A 285 13.94 3.12 -12.83
N PRO A 286 14.19 2.12 -11.96
CA PRO A 286 14.89 0.90 -12.33
C PRO A 286 14.34 0.21 -13.58
N ILE A 287 13.01 0.15 -13.73
CA ILE A 287 12.37 -0.46 -14.90
C ILE A 287 12.67 0.32 -16.20
N ILE A 288 12.72 1.65 -16.14
CA ILE A 288 13.02 2.52 -17.28
C ILE A 288 14.50 2.39 -17.63
N TRP A 289 15.37 2.33 -16.62
CA TRP A 289 16.80 2.10 -16.80
C TRP A 289 17.08 0.79 -17.55
N TRP A 290 16.43 -0.31 -17.13
CA TRP A 290 16.55 -1.59 -17.81
C TRP A 290 16.02 -1.57 -19.24
N LYS A 291 14.90 -0.88 -19.50
CA LYS A 291 14.31 -0.79 -20.84
C LYS A 291 15.12 0.10 -21.79
N GLY A 292 15.50 1.29 -21.33
CA GLY A 292 16.06 2.34 -22.17
C GLY A 292 17.57 2.25 -22.32
N ILE A 293 18.30 1.95 -21.25
CA ILE A 293 19.77 1.99 -21.25
C ILE A 293 20.35 0.60 -21.50
N CYS A 294 19.77 -0.43 -20.86
CA CYS A 294 20.30 -1.79 -20.86
C CYS A 294 19.41 -2.80 -21.60
N GLY A 295 18.46 -2.36 -22.42
CA GLY A 295 17.41 -3.21 -23.00
C GLY A 295 17.89 -4.32 -23.95
N SER A 296 19.14 -4.24 -24.41
CA SER A 296 19.76 -5.26 -25.26
C SER A 296 20.35 -6.44 -24.48
N THR A 297 20.52 -6.34 -23.16
CA THR A 297 21.13 -7.42 -22.36
C THR A 297 20.12 -8.54 -22.08
N GLU A 298 20.59 -9.77 -21.93
CA GLU A 298 19.70 -10.88 -21.53
C GLU A 298 19.14 -10.65 -20.13
N LEU A 299 19.95 -10.10 -19.22
CA LEU A 299 19.54 -9.77 -17.87
C LEU A 299 18.37 -8.78 -17.83
N SER A 300 18.31 -7.83 -18.77
CA SER A 300 17.19 -6.87 -18.85
C SER A 300 15.84 -7.55 -19.07
N LYS A 301 15.80 -8.65 -19.82
CA LYS A 301 14.56 -9.40 -20.09
C LYS A 301 13.97 -10.00 -18.81
N VAL A 302 14.82 -10.47 -17.91
CA VAL A 302 14.42 -10.97 -16.58
C VAL A 302 14.10 -9.81 -15.64
N ALA A 303 14.96 -8.79 -15.59
CA ALA A 303 14.80 -7.65 -14.71
C ALA A 303 13.49 -6.90 -14.96
N ILE A 304 13.16 -6.59 -16.22
CA ILE A 304 11.90 -5.94 -16.57
C ILE A 304 10.71 -6.77 -16.09
N ARG A 305 10.76 -8.09 -16.27
CA ARG A 305 9.67 -8.99 -15.92
C ARG A 305 9.45 -9.05 -14.41
N ILE A 306 10.53 -9.12 -13.63
CA ILE A 306 10.49 -9.09 -12.16
C ILE A 306 10.06 -7.72 -11.65
N LEU A 307 10.68 -6.64 -12.12
CA LEU A 307 10.42 -5.27 -11.64
C LEU A 307 9.03 -4.74 -12.03
N SER A 308 8.40 -5.31 -13.06
CA SER A 308 7.01 -5.02 -13.42
C SER A 308 5.99 -5.76 -12.55
N ALA A 309 6.42 -6.69 -11.70
CA ALA A 309 5.51 -7.39 -10.80
C ALA A 309 4.93 -6.40 -9.79
N PRO A 310 3.61 -6.42 -9.55
CA PRO A 310 3.03 -5.65 -8.47
C PRO A 310 3.49 -6.21 -7.10
N CYS A 311 3.35 -5.44 -6.03
CA CYS A 311 3.57 -5.92 -4.65
C CYS A 311 2.29 -5.90 -3.80
N THR A 312 1.22 -5.28 -4.29
CA THR A 312 -0.07 -5.17 -3.59
C THR A 312 -1.25 -5.43 -4.51
N SER A 313 -2.39 -5.82 -3.92
CA SER A 313 -3.69 -5.90 -4.60
C SER A 313 -4.43 -4.56 -4.64
N ALA A 314 -3.82 -3.46 -4.15
CA ALA A 314 -4.48 -2.17 -3.97
C ALA A 314 -5.01 -1.57 -5.28
N ALA A 315 -4.29 -1.75 -6.40
CA ALA A 315 -4.77 -1.32 -7.72
C ALA A 315 -6.06 -2.05 -8.13
N THR A 316 -6.15 -3.34 -7.81
CA THR A 316 -7.34 -4.15 -8.04
C THR A 316 -8.47 -3.74 -7.09
N GLU A 317 -8.17 -3.42 -5.83
CA GLU A 317 -9.16 -2.96 -4.85
C GLU A 317 -9.78 -1.61 -5.25
N ARG A 318 -9.00 -0.66 -5.78
CA ARG A 318 -9.52 0.57 -6.39
C ARG A 318 -10.46 0.28 -7.56
N SER A 319 -10.09 -0.66 -8.42
CA SER A 319 -10.94 -1.11 -9.53
C SER A 319 -12.24 -1.76 -9.04
N PHE A 320 -12.18 -2.52 -7.93
CA PHE A 320 -13.37 -3.08 -7.28
C PHE A 320 -14.24 -2.04 -6.59
N SER A 321 -13.67 -0.94 -6.11
CA SER A 321 -14.44 0.20 -5.59
C SER A 321 -15.30 0.81 -6.70
N ILE A 322 -14.70 1.10 -7.86
CA ILE A 322 -15.40 1.58 -9.07
C ILE A 322 -16.50 0.58 -9.47
N GLN A 323 -16.18 -0.73 -9.44
CA GLN A 323 -17.15 -1.77 -9.73
C GLN A 323 -18.30 -1.80 -8.72
N GLY A 324 -18.02 -1.52 -7.44
CA GLY A 324 -19.03 -1.34 -6.41
C GLY A 324 -19.99 -0.21 -6.73
N TYR A 325 -19.53 0.88 -7.38
CA TYR A 325 -20.39 1.95 -7.85
C TYR A 325 -21.22 1.55 -9.07
N ILE A 326 -20.62 0.89 -10.06
CA ILE A 326 -21.29 0.42 -11.28
C ILE A 326 -22.37 -0.60 -10.94
N HIS A 327 -22.09 -1.50 -10.01
CA HIS A 327 -22.96 -2.61 -9.64
C HIS A 327 -23.20 -2.64 -8.13
N ASN A 328 -24.06 -1.73 -7.66
CA ASN A 328 -24.54 -1.68 -6.28
C ASN A 328 -25.98 -2.18 -6.14
N ASN A 329 -26.45 -2.30 -4.89
CA ASN A 329 -27.81 -2.75 -4.57
C ASN A 329 -28.94 -1.90 -5.19
N LYS A 330 -28.66 -0.64 -5.57
CA LYS A 330 -29.60 0.26 -6.25
C LYS A 330 -29.51 0.16 -7.79
N ARG A 331 -28.35 -0.20 -8.34
CA ARG A 331 -28.04 -0.34 -9.78
C ARG A 331 -27.59 -1.79 -10.11
N ASN A 332 -28.45 -2.78 -9.86
CA ASN A 332 -28.12 -4.23 -9.94
C ASN A 332 -28.66 -4.97 -11.17
N ARG A 333 -29.15 -4.24 -12.19
CA ARG A 333 -29.77 -4.83 -13.40
C ARG A 333 -28.79 -5.01 -14.57
N LEU A 334 -27.51 -4.70 -14.38
CA LEU A 334 -26.50 -4.86 -15.41
C LEU A 334 -26.14 -6.35 -15.56
N THR A 335 -25.99 -6.81 -16.81
CA THR A 335 -25.40 -8.12 -17.07
C THR A 335 -23.91 -8.09 -16.72
N THR A 336 -23.32 -9.25 -16.40
CA THR A 336 -21.88 -9.37 -16.10
C THR A 336 -21.03 -8.77 -17.23
N GLU A 337 -21.36 -9.07 -18.48
CA GLU A 337 -20.64 -8.56 -19.65
C GLU A 337 -20.69 -7.03 -19.78
N ARG A 338 -21.88 -6.43 -19.58
CA ARG A 338 -22.01 -4.96 -19.61
C ARG A 338 -21.25 -4.32 -18.45
N SER A 339 -21.33 -4.92 -17.27
CA SER A 339 -20.62 -4.43 -16.10
C SER A 339 -19.11 -4.44 -16.33
N GLU A 340 -18.55 -5.53 -16.87
CA GLU A 340 -17.13 -5.64 -17.23
C GLU A 340 -16.68 -4.58 -18.26
N LYS A 341 -17.48 -4.32 -19.29
CA LYS A 341 -17.19 -3.27 -20.30
C LYS A 341 -17.16 -1.88 -19.67
N ILE A 342 -18.11 -1.57 -18.79
CA ILE A 342 -18.15 -0.28 -18.10
C ILE A 342 -16.94 -0.13 -17.17
N SER A 343 -16.57 -1.15 -16.39
CA SER A 343 -15.36 -1.07 -15.54
C SER A 343 -14.12 -0.84 -16.39
N PHE A 344 -14.01 -1.51 -17.54
CA PHE A 344 -12.90 -1.31 -18.46
C PHE A 344 -12.84 0.14 -18.97
N ILE A 345 -13.96 0.70 -19.39
CA ILE A 345 -14.03 2.09 -19.87
C ILE A 345 -13.65 3.06 -18.74
N CYS A 346 -14.28 2.97 -17.56
CA CYS A 346 -13.99 3.85 -16.43
C CYS A 346 -12.53 3.77 -15.99
N TYR A 347 -11.96 2.57 -15.92
CA TYR A 347 -10.56 2.38 -15.53
C TYR A 347 -9.60 3.04 -16.53
N ASN A 348 -9.81 2.82 -17.84
CA ASN A 348 -8.94 3.42 -18.87
C ASN A 348 -9.14 4.93 -18.99
N TRP A 349 -10.35 5.44 -18.77
CA TRP A 349 -10.64 6.87 -18.71
C TRP A 349 -9.83 7.53 -17.59
N ASN A 350 -9.91 7.01 -16.36
CA ASN A 350 -9.15 7.52 -15.22
C ASN A 350 -7.64 7.47 -15.45
N LEU A 351 -7.13 6.44 -16.14
CA LEU A 351 -5.71 6.38 -16.51
C LEU A 351 -5.30 7.50 -17.49
N LYS A 352 -6.18 7.86 -18.44
CA LYS A 352 -5.90 8.91 -19.42
C LYS A 352 -6.00 10.31 -18.84
N HIS A 353 -6.93 10.55 -17.93
CA HIS A 353 -7.21 11.87 -17.35
C HIS A 353 -6.49 12.15 -16.03
N LYS A 354 -5.57 11.26 -15.61
CA LYS A 354 -4.90 11.32 -14.31
C LYS A 354 -4.19 12.65 -14.03
N HIS A 355 -3.58 13.28 -15.04
CA HIS A 355 -2.89 14.56 -14.91
C HIS A 355 -3.83 15.79 -14.87
N GLU A 356 -5.05 15.68 -15.38
CA GLU A 356 -6.05 16.75 -15.28
C GLU A 356 -6.62 16.85 -13.85
N HIS A 357 -6.69 15.72 -13.14
CA HIS A 357 -7.13 15.64 -11.75
C HIS A 357 -6.05 15.99 -10.72
N GLU A 358 -4.76 15.88 -11.05
CA GLU A 358 -3.65 16.29 -10.14
C GLU A 358 -3.63 17.82 -9.89
N ASN A 359 -4.16 18.63 -10.81
CA ASN A 359 -4.28 20.10 -10.65
C ASN A 359 -5.46 20.55 -9.76
N ILE A 360 -6.25 19.60 -9.22
CA ILE A 360 -7.43 19.88 -8.37
C ILE A 360 -7.24 19.36 -6.92
N GLN A 361 -6.03 18.91 -6.54
CA GLN A 361 -5.80 18.40 -5.19
C GLN A 361 -5.55 19.50 -4.14
N PHE A 362 -6.63 20.14 -3.70
CA PHE A 362 -6.83 20.57 -2.32
C PHE A 362 -8.34 20.68 -2.08
N HIS A 363 -9.04 19.57 -1.87
CA HIS A 363 -10.16 19.43 -0.94
C HIS A 363 -10.63 17.96 -0.91
N GLU A 364 -11.43 17.64 0.09
CA GLU A 364 -11.74 16.32 0.66
C GLU A 364 -12.13 15.19 -0.32
N GLU A 365 -12.02 13.94 0.15
CA GLU A 365 -12.35 12.65 -0.50
C GLU A 365 -13.75 12.54 -1.18
N ASN A 366 -14.56 13.62 -1.20
CA ASN A 366 -15.88 13.69 -1.83
C ASN A 366 -15.86 14.22 -3.29
N GLU A 367 -14.76 14.79 -3.79
CA GLU A 367 -14.76 15.39 -5.14
C GLU A 367 -14.53 14.38 -6.29
N GLU A 368 -13.75 13.32 -6.07
CA GLU A 368 -13.65 12.20 -7.04
C GLU A 368 -14.99 11.45 -7.18
N GLU A 369 -15.81 11.42 -6.12
CA GLU A 369 -17.13 10.77 -6.10
C GLU A 369 -18.15 11.48 -7.00
N ASN A 370 -18.13 12.82 -7.06
CA ASN A 370 -19.05 13.62 -7.87
C ASN A 370 -18.77 13.52 -9.39
N VAL A 371 -17.50 13.36 -9.79
CA VAL A 371 -17.12 13.26 -11.21
C VAL A 371 -17.51 11.89 -11.79
N ILE A 372 -17.36 10.82 -11.01
CA ILE A 372 -17.77 9.47 -11.41
C ILE A 372 -19.30 9.39 -11.53
N GLU A 373 -20.04 10.05 -10.64
CA GLU A 373 -21.50 10.12 -10.71
C GLU A 373 -21.97 10.87 -11.96
N ALA A 374 -21.36 12.03 -12.27
CA ALA A 374 -21.65 12.79 -13.48
C ALA A 374 -21.35 12.02 -14.78
N PHE A 375 -20.21 11.32 -14.85
CA PHE A 375 -19.85 10.53 -16.02
C PHE A 375 -20.74 9.29 -16.20
N ILE A 376 -21.09 8.60 -15.11
CA ILE A 376 -22.00 7.45 -15.17
C ILE A 376 -23.40 7.90 -15.61
N ASP A 377 -23.85 9.07 -15.17
CA ASP A 377 -25.13 9.62 -15.59
C ASP A 377 -25.09 10.07 -17.07
N GLU A 378 -24.00 10.69 -17.55
CA GLU A 378 -23.79 10.99 -18.97
C GLU A 378 -23.77 9.72 -19.86
N VAL A 379 -23.06 8.67 -19.45
CA VAL A 379 -22.99 7.41 -20.20
C VAL A 379 -24.35 6.67 -20.18
N ASN A 380 -25.13 6.81 -19.11
CA ASN A 380 -26.47 6.24 -19.05
C ASN A 380 -27.47 7.04 -19.90
N ASP A 381 -27.37 8.37 -19.93
CA ASP A 381 -28.21 9.23 -20.77
C ASP A 381 -27.93 9.02 -22.26
N TYR A 382 -26.66 8.89 -22.66
CA TYR A 382 -26.28 8.58 -24.05
C TYR A 382 -26.78 7.21 -24.55
N ASN A 383 -27.00 6.24 -23.65
CA ASN A 383 -27.53 4.92 -24.00
C ASN A 383 -29.06 4.83 -23.91
N SER A 384 -29.75 5.92 -23.53
CA SER A 384 -31.22 6.01 -23.53
C SER A 384 -31.80 6.57 -24.84
N SER A 385 -30.96 7.21 -25.66
CA SER A 385 -31.31 7.63 -27.02
C SER A 385 -30.95 6.51 -28.01
N ASP A 386 -31.96 5.74 -28.43
CA ASP A 386 -31.89 4.84 -29.59
C ASP A 386 -31.64 5.65 -30.87
N GLU A 387 -30.41 6.03 -31.16
CA GLU A 387 -29.94 6.40 -32.50
C GLU A 387 -28.43 6.14 -32.61
N MET A 388 -28.09 4.92 -33.06
CA MET A 388 -26.72 4.58 -33.49
C MET A 388 -26.44 5.28 -34.82
N GLU A 389 -25.56 6.29 -34.82
CA GLU A 389 -24.68 6.52 -35.97
C GLU A 389 -23.28 5.93 -35.68
N PRO A 390 -22.70 5.17 -36.62
CA PRO A 390 -21.41 4.54 -36.40
C PRO A 390 -20.30 5.59 -36.40
N ILE A 391 -19.52 5.62 -35.31
CA ILE A 391 -18.28 6.39 -35.22
C ILE A 391 -17.32 5.88 -36.31
N GLN A 392 -17.14 6.65 -37.38
CA GLN A 392 -16.09 6.41 -38.37
C GLN A 392 -14.73 6.57 -37.70
N PHE A 393 -13.96 5.48 -37.66
CA PHE A 393 -12.53 5.53 -37.39
C PHE A 393 -11.83 6.26 -38.53
N VAL A 394 -11.34 7.48 -38.28
CA VAL A 394 -10.34 8.11 -39.15
C VAL A 394 -8.98 7.54 -38.77
N ALA A 395 -8.48 6.62 -39.58
CA ALA A 395 -7.07 6.25 -39.59
C ALA A 395 -6.27 7.46 -40.08
N CYS A 396 -5.36 7.98 -39.27
CA CYS A 396 -4.43 9.00 -39.71
C CYS A 396 -3.24 8.30 -40.35
N ASP A 397 -3.28 8.20 -41.69
CA ASP A 397 -2.17 7.77 -42.52
C ASP A 397 -1.05 8.83 -42.56
N SER A 398 0.15 8.30 -42.77
CA SER A 398 1.43 8.95 -43.06
C SER A 398 1.38 10.27 -43.83
N VAL A 399 2.16 11.25 -43.36
CA VAL A 399 2.55 12.43 -44.14
C VAL A 399 4.02 12.30 -44.54
N GLU A 400 4.25 11.96 -45.80
CA GLU A 400 5.45 12.33 -46.58
C GLU A 400 5.05 13.48 -47.51
N SER A 401 5.89 14.53 -47.57
CA SER A 401 6.20 15.48 -48.68
C SER A 401 5.05 16.10 -49.52
N ASP A 402 5.02 17.39 -49.90
CA ASP A 402 6.10 18.26 -50.39
C ASP A 402 5.61 19.73 -50.53
N SER A 403 6.60 20.63 -50.70
CA SER A 403 6.61 21.91 -51.45
C SER A 403 5.74 23.10 -51.02
N ASP A 404 6.40 24.18 -50.58
CA ASP A 404 6.72 25.33 -51.46
C ASP A 404 8.12 25.88 -51.13
#